data_AF-A0A843EUR3-F1
#
_entry.id   AF-A0A843EUR3-F1
#
_cell.length_a   1.000
_cell.length_b   1.000
_cell.length_c   1.000
_cell.angle_alpha   90.00
_cell.angle_beta   90.00
_cell.angle_gamma   90.00
#
_symmetry.space_group_name_H-M   'P 1'
#
loop_
_entity.id
_entity.type
_entity.pdbx_description
1 polymer ?
#
loop_
_entity_poly.entity_id
_entity_poly.type
_entity_poly.pdbx_seq_one_letter_code
_entity_poly.pdbx_strand_id
1 'polypeptide(L)'
;GLCKLPYLALIFLLFLIPKDNFKTPFYYNIISFLIVAVLGILWAKFYATPNYMLSYRAKYFIEHNVSMSGQINYLAGHLPQAFVTFANAFDYMGIVLFGMFSFSFPPFVYESNLFTLLGLLFVGSVVFLYPNKNELSNKLRIGLLLVVLIVFFGTFTIQLLNWSSVGILYGVDIQSRYFIPLLGLLPLIFGFNKSVDDEEKVNKIIMLISIVLLSALVILTVCRWY
;
A
#
# COMPACT_ATOMS: atom_id res chain seq x y z
N GLY A 1 -1.29 1.89 -12.64
CA GLY A 1 -0.34 2.97 -12.26
C GLY A 1 -0.96 3.95 -11.29
N LEU A 2 -2.26 4.30 -11.38
CA LEU A 2 -2.93 5.22 -10.44
C LEU A 2 -2.89 4.69 -9.01
N CYS A 3 -2.71 3.38 -8.84
CA CYS A 3 -2.44 2.74 -7.55
C CYS A 3 -1.17 3.28 -6.84
N LYS A 4 -0.36 4.11 -7.50
CA LYS A 4 0.76 4.85 -6.89
C LYS A 4 0.35 6.21 -6.30
N LEU A 5 -0.76 6.81 -6.74
CA LEU A 5 -1.26 8.09 -6.21
C LEU A 5 -1.52 8.08 -4.70
N PRO A 6 -2.08 7.01 -4.11
CA PRO A 6 -2.28 6.95 -2.67
C PRO A 6 -0.98 7.14 -1.87
N TYR A 7 0.16 6.72 -2.44
CA TYR A 7 1.45 6.87 -1.79
C TYR A 7 1.94 8.32 -1.73
N LEU A 8 1.36 9.23 -2.52
CA LEU A 8 1.65 10.66 -2.35
C LEU A 8 1.23 11.15 -0.96
N ALA A 9 0.27 10.49 -0.30
CA ALA A 9 -0.09 10.78 1.09
C ALA A 9 1.04 10.50 2.10
N LEU A 10 2.11 9.78 1.72
CA LEU A 10 3.31 9.67 2.55
C LEU A 10 3.98 11.03 2.79
N ILE A 11 3.70 12.05 1.97
CA ILE A 11 4.16 13.42 2.23
C ILE A 11 3.64 13.96 3.56
N PHE A 12 2.52 13.42 4.07
CA PHE A 12 1.97 13.85 5.37
C PHE A 12 2.90 13.53 6.54
N LEU A 13 3.84 12.60 6.36
CA LEU A 13 4.88 12.30 7.35
C LEU A 13 5.71 13.54 7.70
N LEU A 14 5.88 14.51 6.77
CA LEU A 14 6.58 15.77 7.04
C LEU A 14 5.90 16.61 8.12
N PHE A 15 4.57 16.51 8.26
CA PHE A 15 3.81 17.26 9.27
C PHE A 15 3.78 16.56 10.63
N LEU A 16 4.25 15.31 10.70
CA LEU A 16 4.37 14.57 11.96
C LEU A 16 5.70 14.85 12.68
N ILE A 17 6.70 15.37 11.97
CA ILE A 17 8.01 15.69 12.53
C ILE A 17 7.93 17.03 13.29
N PRO A 18 8.46 17.13 14.52
CA PRO A 18 8.54 18.40 15.26
C PRO A 18 9.24 19.50 14.45
N LYS A 19 8.72 20.73 14.52
CA LYS A 19 9.23 21.88 13.75
C LYS A 19 10.72 22.15 14.01
N ASP A 20 11.16 21.95 15.25
CA ASP A 20 12.52 22.23 15.69
C ASP A 20 13.56 21.27 15.08
N ASN A 21 13.11 20.15 14.50
CA ASN A 21 13.98 19.22 13.79
C ASN A 21 14.29 19.65 12.35
N PHE A 22 13.64 20.70 11.84
CA PHE A 22 13.87 21.21 10.49
C PHE A 22 14.88 22.36 10.49
N LYS A 23 15.91 22.26 9.65
CA LYS A 23 16.88 23.35 9.40
C LYS A 23 16.28 24.51 8.60
N THR A 24 15.16 24.27 7.93
CA THR A 24 14.44 25.23 7.10
C THR A 24 13.11 25.61 7.74
N PRO A 25 12.59 26.82 7.48
CA PRO A 25 11.25 27.22 7.93
C PRO A 25 10.17 26.20 7.57
N PHE A 26 9.21 25.99 8.48
CA PHE A 26 8.16 24.98 8.32
C PHE A 26 7.29 25.17 7.05
N TYR A 27 7.19 26.40 6.52
CA TYR A 27 6.43 26.65 5.29
C TYR A 27 7.00 25.89 4.07
N TYR A 28 8.28 25.49 4.07
CA TYR A 28 8.85 24.64 3.01
C TYR A 28 8.18 23.26 2.94
N ASN A 29 7.69 22.73 4.06
CA ASN A 29 6.93 21.49 4.08
C ASN A 29 5.56 21.66 3.40
N ILE A 30 4.92 22.81 3.60
CA ILE A 30 3.66 23.17 2.94
C ILE A 30 3.88 23.32 1.43
N ILE A 31 4.94 24.02 1.02
CA ILE A 31 5.31 24.17 -0.40
C ILE A 31 5.56 22.80 -1.01
N SER A 32 6.31 21.93 -0.33
CA SER A 32 6.62 20.57 -0.80
C SER A 32 5.34 19.73 -0.95
N PHE A 33 4.42 19.80 0.01
CA PHE A 33 3.09 19.19 -0.09
C PHE A 33 2.32 19.68 -1.33
N LEU A 34 2.26 20.99 -1.55
CA LEU A 34 1.57 21.57 -2.71
C LEU A 34 2.20 21.13 -4.03
N ILE A 35 3.54 21.11 -4.12
CA ILE A 35 4.26 20.63 -5.30
C ILE A 35 3.92 19.16 -5.56
N VAL A 36 3.98 18.30 -4.54
CA VAL A 36 3.65 16.88 -4.67
C VAL A 36 2.21 16.67 -5.11
N ALA A 37 1.26 17.45 -4.56
CA ALA A 37 -0.14 17.39 -4.96
C ALA A 37 -0.35 17.80 -6.42
N VAL A 38 0.25 18.92 -6.86
CA VAL A 38 0.19 19.39 -8.25
C VAL A 38 0.82 18.37 -9.19
N LEU A 39 2.01 17.86 -8.87
CA LEU A 39 2.68 16.83 -9.67
C LEU A 39 1.84 15.55 -9.74
N GLY A 40 1.18 15.15 -8.65
CA GLY A 40 0.24 14.04 -8.63
C GLY A 40 -0.92 14.21 -9.60
N ILE A 41 -1.55 15.39 -9.61
CA ILE A 41 -2.65 15.73 -10.53
C ILE A 41 -2.16 15.75 -11.97
N LEU A 42 -1.05 16.44 -12.24
CA LEU A 42 -0.47 16.53 -13.58
C LEU A 42 -0.09 15.15 -14.11
N TRP A 43 0.56 14.33 -13.29
CA TRP A 43 0.90 12.96 -13.65
C TRP A 43 -0.33 12.11 -13.90
N ALA A 44 -1.36 12.20 -13.05
CA ALA A 44 -2.61 11.45 -13.23
C ALA A 44 -3.31 11.82 -14.56
N LYS A 45 -3.41 13.12 -14.84
CA LYS A 45 -4.12 13.66 -16.01
C LYS A 45 -3.35 13.44 -17.31
N PHE A 46 -2.07 13.77 -17.35
CA PHE A 46 -1.30 13.84 -18.60
C PHE A 46 -0.50 12.57 -18.90
N TYR A 47 -0.19 11.75 -17.89
CA TYR A 47 0.57 10.52 -18.08
C TYR A 47 -0.26 9.28 -17.79
N ALA A 48 -0.76 9.13 -16.56
CA ALA A 48 -1.35 7.87 -16.13
C ALA A 48 -2.63 7.54 -16.92
N THR A 49 -3.59 8.46 -16.97
CA THR A 49 -4.91 8.22 -17.59
C THR A 49 -4.82 7.90 -19.09
N PRO A 50 -4.11 8.70 -19.92
CA PRO A 50 -3.98 8.39 -21.35
C PRO A 50 -3.32 7.03 -21.60
N ASN A 51 -2.28 6.69 -20.84
CA ASN A 51 -1.57 5.41 -21.02
C ASN A 51 -2.41 4.18 -20.62
N TYR A 52 -3.45 4.30 -19.77
CA TYR A 52 -4.34 3.16 -19.53
C TYR A 52 -5.19 2.82 -20.74
N MET A 53 -5.69 3.84 -21.42
CA MET A 53 -6.53 3.68 -22.60
C MET A 53 -5.77 3.04 -23.77
N LEU A 54 -4.43 3.08 -23.74
CA LEU A 54 -3.54 2.45 -24.71
C LEU A 54 -3.02 1.08 -24.28
N SER A 55 -3.52 0.52 -23.17
CA SER A 55 -3.07 -0.76 -22.62
C SER A 55 -4.16 -1.84 -22.67
N TYR A 56 -3.82 -3.09 -22.34
CA TYR A 56 -4.79 -4.19 -22.20
C TYR A 56 -5.97 -3.85 -21.27
N ARG A 57 -5.78 -2.88 -20.35
CA ARG A 57 -6.83 -2.41 -19.44
C ARG A 57 -8.00 -1.76 -20.16
N ALA A 58 -7.79 -1.14 -21.32
CA ALA A 58 -8.88 -0.54 -22.07
C ALA A 58 -9.92 -1.58 -22.49
N LYS A 59 -9.45 -2.75 -22.95
CA LYS A 59 -10.32 -3.89 -23.26
C LYS A 59 -11.02 -4.40 -22.00
N TYR A 60 -10.28 -4.59 -20.90
CA TYR A 60 -10.86 -4.99 -19.62
C TYR A 60 -11.97 -4.04 -19.16
N PHE A 61 -11.78 -2.72 -19.29
CA PHE A 61 -12.77 -1.72 -18.88
C PHE A 61 -14.08 -1.83 -19.65
N ILE A 62 -14.00 -2.09 -20.95
CA ILE A 62 -15.19 -2.29 -21.79
C ILE A 62 -15.90 -3.59 -21.39
N GLU A 63 -15.15 -4.69 -21.25
CA GLU A 63 -15.72 -6.02 -20.97
C GLU A 63 -16.35 -6.11 -19.58
N HIS A 64 -15.80 -5.41 -18.59
CA HIS A 64 -16.21 -5.49 -17.19
C HIS A 64 -16.99 -4.25 -16.72
N ASN A 65 -17.45 -3.39 -17.64
CA ASN A 65 -18.17 -2.15 -17.33
C ASN A 65 -17.46 -1.28 -16.26
N VAL A 66 -16.13 -1.14 -16.39
CA VAL A 66 -15.32 -0.31 -15.49
C VAL A 66 -15.25 1.10 -16.05
N SER A 67 -15.68 2.07 -15.27
CA SER A 67 -15.57 3.49 -15.61
C SER A 67 -15.26 4.28 -14.36
N MET A 68 -14.10 4.94 -14.33
CA MET A 68 -13.70 5.76 -13.19
C MET A 68 -14.69 6.92 -12.96
N SER A 69 -15.05 7.64 -14.02
CA SER A 69 -16.03 8.73 -13.94
C SER A 69 -17.42 8.19 -13.59
N GLY A 70 -17.83 7.06 -14.18
CA GLY A 70 -19.09 6.40 -13.86
C GLY A 70 -19.19 5.98 -12.40
N GLN A 71 -18.12 5.39 -11.85
CA GLN A 71 -18.08 4.95 -10.46
C GLN A 71 -18.04 6.14 -9.49
N ILE A 72 -17.29 7.20 -9.81
CA ILE A 72 -17.33 8.45 -9.02
C ILE A 72 -18.75 9.03 -9.00
N ASN A 73 -19.39 9.14 -10.17
CA ASN A 73 -20.76 9.65 -10.28
C ASN A 73 -21.76 8.77 -9.52
N TYR A 74 -21.62 7.44 -9.60
CA TYR A 74 -22.45 6.51 -8.85
C TYR A 74 -22.32 6.72 -7.35
N LEU A 75 -21.09 6.73 -6.82
CA LEU A 75 -20.83 6.90 -5.39
C LEU A 75 -21.31 8.26 -4.88
N ALA A 76 -21.13 9.33 -5.67
CA ALA A 76 -21.62 10.66 -5.34
C ALA A 76 -23.15 10.74 -5.32
N GLY A 77 -23.82 10.01 -6.22
CA GLY A 77 -25.29 9.92 -6.26
C GLY A 77 -25.90 8.95 -5.25
N HIS A 78 -25.11 8.07 -4.64
CA HIS A 78 -25.57 6.98 -3.77
C HIS A 78 -24.72 6.93 -2.48
N LEU A 79 -24.80 7.98 -1.65
CA LEU A 79 -23.98 8.11 -0.44
C LEU A 79 -24.12 6.95 0.57
N PRO A 80 -25.32 6.41 0.85
CA PRO A 80 -25.44 5.25 1.75
C PRO A 80 -24.68 4.03 1.22
N GLN A 81 -24.77 3.78 -0.08
CA GLN A 81 -24.06 2.70 -0.77
C GLN A 81 -22.55 2.93 -0.73
N ALA A 82 -22.10 4.18 -0.96
CA ALA A 82 -20.70 4.53 -0.83
C ALA A 82 -20.18 4.26 0.59
N PHE A 83 -20.94 4.62 1.62
CA PHE A 83 -20.59 4.33 3.01
C PHE A 83 -20.46 2.82 3.24
N VAL A 84 -21.41 2.01 2.78
CA VAL A 84 -21.34 0.54 2.88
C VAL A 84 -20.08 0.00 2.20
N THR A 85 -19.79 0.44 0.98
CA THR A 85 -18.59 0.01 0.24
C THR A 85 -17.30 0.29 1.01
N PHE A 86 -17.19 1.48 1.63
CA PHE A 86 -16.00 1.83 2.42
C PHE A 86 -15.98 1.19 3.82
N ALA A 87 -17.13 0.99 4.46
CA ALA A 87 -17.21 0.27 5.72
C ALA A 87 -16.72 -1.17 5.56
N ASN A 88 -17.05 -1.81 4.43
CA ASN A 88 -16.64 -3.18 4.11
C ASN A 88 -15.20 -3.27 3.60
N ALA A 89 -14.44 -2.17 3.50
CA ALA A 89 -13.05 -2.21 3.02
C ALA A 89 -12.16 -3.15 3.87
N PHE A 90 -12.47 -3.27 5.17
CA PHE A 90 -11.75 -4.17 6.07
C PHE A 90 -12.09 -5.65 5.88
N ASP A 91 -13.22 -5.98 5.26
CA ASP A 91 -13.57 -7.38 4.96
C ASP A 91 -12.58 -7.99 3.94
N TYR A 92 -11.92 -7.15 3.14
CA TYR A 92 -10.89 -7.55 2.19
C TYR A 92 -9.52 -7.76 2.84
N MET A 93 -9.36 -7.62 4.16
CA MET A 93 -8.08 -7.78 4.84
C MET A 93 -7.42 -9.14 4.62
N GLY A 94 -8.21 -10.22 4.58
CA GLY A 94 -7.68 -11.53 4.23
C GLY A 94 -7.06 -11.55 2.83
N ILE A 95 -7.80 -11.03 1.84
CA ILE A 95 -7.34 -10.95 0.44
C ILE A 95 -6.10 -10.07 0.33
N VAL A 96 -6.08 -8.93 1.04
CA VAL A 96 -4.94 -8.02 1.08
C VAL A 96 -3.72 -8.74 1.66
N LEU A 97 -3.81 -9.31 2.87
CA LEU A 97 -2.66 -9.93 3.54
C LEU A 97 -2.10 -11.14 2.77
N PHE A 98 -2.96 -12.05 2.31
CA PHE A 98 -2.52 -13.27 1.61
C PHE A 98 -2.20 -13.05 0.13
N GLY A 99 -2.63 -11.93 -0.46
CA GLY A 99 -2.29 -11.55 -1.84
C GLY A 99 -1.12 -10.57 -1.95
N MET A 100 -0.59 -10.04 -0.85
CA MET A 100 0.41 -8.95 -0.86
C MET A 100 1.64 -9.29 -1.69
N PHE A 101 2.04 -10.57 -1.73
CA PHE A 101 3.21 -11.06 -2.47
C PHE A 101 2.85 -11.76 -3.78
N SER A 102 1.62 -11.56 -4.29
CA SER A 102 1.20 -11.97 -5.64
C SER A 102 1.44 -10.83 -6.64
N PHE A 103 2.33 -11.09 -7.58
CA PHE A 103 2.77 -10.14 -8.59
C PHE A 103 2.24 -10.50 -9.98
N SER A 104 2.22 -9.53 -10.88
CA SER A 104 1.72 -9.68 -12.26
C SER A 104 0.19 -9.84 -12.39
N PHE A 105 -0.26 -10.21 -13.59
CA PHE A 105 -1.65 -10.47 -13.97
C PHE A 105 -1.76 -11.82 -14.69
N PRO A 106 -2.95 -12.46 -14.66
CA PRO A 106 -3.22 -13.63 -15.49
C PRO A 106 -2.89 -13.39 -16.97
N PRO A 107 -2.32 -14.39 -17.67
CA PRO A 107 -1.94 -15.72 -17.18
C PRO A 107 -0.58 -15.77 -16.47
N PHE A 108 0.17 -14.68 -16.47
CA PHE A 108 1.55 -14.58 -15.96
C PHE A 108 1.65 -14.28 -14.46
N VAL A 109 0.66 -14.72 -13.67
CA VAL A 109 0.66 -14.50 -12.22
C VAL A 109 1.93 -15.10 -11.62
N TYR A 110 2.60 -14.32 -10.80
CA TYR A 110 3.81 -14.68 -10.09
C TYR A 110 3.45 -14.73 -8.61
N GLU A 111 3.10 -15.92 -8.14
CA GLU A 111 2.62 -16.12 -6.77
C GLU A 111 2.97 -17.51 -6.25
N SER A 112 3.05 -17.63 -4.92
CA SER A 112 3.18 -18.90 -4.23
C SER A 112 2.75 -18.71 -2.78
N ASN A 113 1.94 -19.62 -2.26
CA ASN A 113 1.50 -19.60 -0.85
C ASN A 113 2.70 -19.62 0.11
N LEU A 114 3.74 -20.41 -0.23
CA LEU A 114 4.98 -20.45 0.55
C LEU A 114 5.69 -19.11 0.52
N PHE A 115 5.81 -18.50 -0.66
CA PHE A 115 6.46 -17.19 -0.79
C PHE A 115 5.71 -16.09 -0.03
N THR A 116 4.38 -16.06 -0.12
CA THR A 116 3.54 -15.17 0.69
C THR A 116 3.77 -15.37 2.19
N LEU A 117 3.75 -16.62 2.66
CA LEU A 117 3.97 -16.93 4.07
C LEU A 117 5.35 -16.46 4.55
N LEU A 118 6.39 -16.72 3.77
CA LEU A 118 7.75 -16.26 4.06
C LEU A 118 7.84 -14.72 4.06
N GLY A 119 7.14 -14.05 3.16
CA GLY A 119 7.07 -12.58 3.12
C GLY A 119 6.39 -12.00 4.37
N LEU A 120 5.28 -12.61 4.81
CA LEU A 120 4.60 -12.23 6.06
C LEU A 120 5.45 -12.53 7.29
N LEU A 121 6.17 -13.66 7.32
CA LEU A 121 7.12 -13.99 8.39
C LEU A 121 8.28 -12.98 8.45
N PHE A 122 8.82 -12.57 7.30
CA PHE A 122 9.82 -11.53 7.23
C PHE A 122 9.30 -10.22 7.83
N VAL A 123 8.16 -9.74 7.37
CA VAL A 123 7.56 -8.48 7.87
C VAL A 123 7.23 -8.59 9.36
N GLY A 124 6.65 -9.70 9.80
CA GLY A 124 6.39 -9.97 11.22
C GLY A 124 7.68 -9.95 12.05
N SER A 125 8.74 -10.61 11.59
CA SER A 125 10.03 -10.59 12.29
C SER A 125 10.60 -9.18 12.45
N VAL A 126 10.47 -8.31 11.44
CA VAL A 126 10.91 -6.92 11.54
C VAL A 126 10.03 -6.13 12.52
N VAL A 127 8.70 -6.28 12.45
CA VAL A 127 7.76 -5.54 13.32
C VAL A 127 7.88 -5.94 14.79
N PHE A 128 8.03 -7.24 15.07
CA PHE A 128 7.99 -7.79 16.42
C PHE A 128 9.38 -7.97 17.05
N LEU A 129 10.43 -8.25 16.27
CA LEU A 129 11.75 -8.57 16.81
C LEU A 129 12.77 -7.45 16.66
N TYR A 130 12.67 -6.59 15.63
CA TYR A 130 13.73 -5.59 15.41
C TYR A 130 13.75 -4.55 16.55
N PRO A 131 14.92 -4.32 17.20
CA PRO A 131 14.99 -3.44 18.36
C PRO A 131 14.73 -1.99 17.96
N ASN A 132 13.71 -1.38 18.57
CA ASN A 132 13.37 0.01 18.31
C ASN A 132 14.07 0.90 19.33
N LYS A 133 15.28 1.37 18.99
CA LYS A 133 16.15 2.17 19.86
C LYS A 133 15.56 3.53 20.23
N ASN A 134 14.66 4.05 19.41
CA ASN A 134 14.03 5.35 19.61
C ASN A 134 12.53 5.16 19.87
N GLU A 135 12.08 5.44 21.10
CA GLU A 135 10.66 5.41 21.41
C GLU A 135 9.92 6.57 20.75
N LEU A 136 9.11 6.26 19.74
CA LEU A 136 8.18 7.23 19.17
C LEU A 136 7.03 7.50 20.14
N SER A 137 6.73 8.78 20.37
CA SER A 137 5.59 9.21 21.20
C SER A 137 4.26 8.68 20.67
N ASN A 138 3.29 8.46 21.57
CA ASN A 138 1.94 8.01 21.19
C ASN A 138 1.27 8.95 20.19
N LYS A 139 1.51 10.28 20.29
CA LYS A 139 0.98 11.26 19.33
C LYS A 139 1.51 11.00 17.92
N LEU A 140 2.81 10.72 17.79
CA LEU A 140 3.43 10.39 16.51
C LEU A 140 2.91 9.06 15.97
N ARG A 141 2.75 8.04 16.82
CA ARG A 141 2.17 6.73 16.43
C ARG A 141 0.74 6.87 15.91
N ILE A 142 -0.10 7.67 16.55
CA ILE A 142 -1.46 7.97 16.08
C ILE A 142 -1.40 8.70 14.72
N GLY A 143 -0.50 9.68 14.58
CA GLY A 143 -0.28 10.36 13.29
C GLY A 143 0.11 9.39 12.17
N LEU A 144 1.02 8.46 12.46
CA LEU A 144 1.42 7.40 11.52
C LEU A 144 0.26 6.47 11.16
N LEU A 145 -0.57 6.09 12.14
CA LEU A 145 -1.78 5.30 11.90
C LEU A 145 -2.76 6.04 10.97
N LEU A 146 -2.97 7.34 11.16
CA LEU A 146 -3.81 8.15 10.28
C LEU A 146 -3.25 8.17 8.84
N VAL A 147 -1.93 8.30 8.66
CA VAL A 147 -1.31 8.21 7.34
C VAL A 147 -1.53 6.83 6.71
N VAL A 148 -1.37 5.75 7.48
CA VAL A 148 -1.66 4.39 7.01
C VAL A 148 -3.12 4.25 6.57
N LEU A 149 -4.07 4.78 7.34
CA LEU A 149 -5.50 4.75 6.98
C LEU A 149 -5.79 5.55 5.70
N ILE A 150 -5.21 6.74 5.55
CA ILE A 150 -5.35 7.54 4.32
C ILE A 150 -4.81 6.78 3.11
N VAL A 151 -3.62 6.18 3.22
CA VAL A 151 -3.04 5.39 2.12
C VAL A 151 -3.86 4.13 1.87
N PHE A 152 -4.34 3.45 2.92
CA PHE A 152 -5.19 2.26 2.80
C PHE A 152 -6.48 2.55 2.03
N PHE A 153 -7.27 3.52 2.50
CA PHE A 153 -8.52 3.91 1.84
C PHE A 153 -8.29 4.55 0.48
N GLY A 154 -7.20 5.30 0.30
CA GLY A 154 -6.79 5.81 -1.00
C GLY A 154 -6.50 4.68 -1.99
N THR A 155 -5.74 3.67 -1.58
CA THR A 155 -5.47 2.49 -2.41
C THR A 155 -6.74 1.71 -2.71
N PHE A 156 -7.58 1.46 -1.70
CA PHE A 156 -8.88 0.80 -1.88
C PHE A 156 -9.76 1.56 -2.88
N THR A 157 -9.88 2.88 -2.74
CA THR A 157 -10.61 3.74 -3.68
C THR A 157 -10.07 3.59 -5.10
N ILE A 158 -8.75 3.64 -5.27
CA ILE A 158 -8.16 3.48 -6.59
C ILE A 158 -8.38 2.08 -7.15
N GLN A 159 -8.39 1.02 -6.33
CA GLN A 159 -8.76 -0.31 -6.79
C GLN A 159 -10.22 -0.36 -7.28
N LEU A 160 -11.14 0.14 -6.45
CA LEU A 160 -12.57 0.25 -6.77
C LEU A 160 -12.81 0.99 -8.09
N LEU A 161 -12.10 2.10 -8.32
CA LEU A 161 -12.26 2.91 -9.53
C LEU A 161 -11.64 2.32 -10.79
N ASN A 162 -10.67 1.41 -10.68
CA ASN A 162 -9.91 0.90 -11.83
C ASN A 162 -10.14 -0.58 -12.13
N TRP A 163 -10.77 -1.33 -11.23
CA TRP A 163 -10.89 -2.77 -11.41
C TRP A 163 -12.31 -3.27 -11.27
N SER A 164 -13.19 -2.50 -10.65
CA SER A 164 -14.56 -2.93 -10.39
C SER A 164 -15.57 -2.24 -11.28
N SER A 165 -16.63 -2.98 -11.60
CA SER A 165 -17.75 -2.47 -12.40
C SER A 165 -18.45 -1.30 -11.72
N VAL A 166 -19.02 -0.40 -12.52
CA VAL A 166 -19.82 0.70 -12.00
C VAL A 166 -21.01 0.16 -11.20
N GLY A 167 -21.22 0.71 -10.00
CA GLY A 167 -22.31 0.33 -9.10
C GLY A 167 -21.99 -0.80 -8.13
N ILE A 168 -20.76 -1.33 -8.14
CA ILE A 168 -20.39 -2.41 -7.23
C ILE A 168 -20.40 -1.94 -5.77
N LEU A 169 -20.90 -2.81 -4.88
CA LEU A 169 -20.90 -2.60 -3.42
C LEU A 169 -20.03 -3.64 -2.69
N TYR A 170 -19.95 -4.85 -3.26
CA TYR A 170 -19.22 -6.01 -2.75
C TYR A 170 -18.49 -6.71 -3.90
N GLY A 171 -17.39 -7.41 -3.60
CA GLY A 171 -16.56 -8.02 -4.64
C GLY A 171 -15.64 -7.01 -5.31
N VAL A 172 -15.09 -6.06 -4.55
CA VAL A 172 -14.06 -5.14 -5.07
C VAL A 172 -12.83 -5.95 -5.48
N ASP A 173 -12.41 -5.79 -6.74
CA ASP A 173 -11.21 -6.44 -7.27
C ASP A 173 -9.95 -5.77 -6.73
N ILE A 174 -9.38 -6.39 -5.70
CA ILE A 174 -8.22 -5.87 -4.99
C ILE A 174 -6.93 -6.49 -5.52
N GLN A 175 -6.01 -5.64 -5.99
CA GLN A 175 -4.61 -6.02 -6.18
C GLN A 175 -3.81 -5.74 -4.92
N SER A 176 -3.73 -6.76 -4.09
CA SER A 176 -3.13 -6.75 -2.75
C SER A 176 -1.68 -6.23 -2.68
N ARG A 177 -0.88 -6.45 -3.72
CA ARG A 177 0.49 -5.90 -3.81
C ARG A 177 0.60 -4.38 -3.69
N TYR A 178 -0.48 -3.63 -3.96
CA TYR A 178 -0.50 -2.17 -3.79
C TYR A 178 -0.67 -1.74 -2.33
N PHE A 179 -0.76 -2.68 -1.40
CA PHE A 179 -0.77 -2.40 0.04
C PHE A 179 0.59 -2.67 0.70
N ILE A 180 1.58 -3.25 -0.01
CA ILE A 180 2.94 -3.53 0.51
C ILE A 180 3.58 -2.29 1.17
N PRO A 181 3.49 -1.06 0.61
CA PRO A 181 4.16 0.08 1.24
C PRO A 181 3.65 0.41 2.65
N LEU A 182 2.44 -0.02 3.02
CA LEU A 182 1.92 0.14 4.38
C LEU A 182 2.73 -0.66 5.40
N LEU A 183 3.31 -1.80 4.98
CA LEU A 183 4.13 -2.66 5.84
C LEU A 183 5.37 -1.93 6.37
N GLY A 184 5.92 -0.99 5.59
CA GLY A 184 7.08 -0.20 5.99
C GLY A 184 6.83 0.75 7.17
N LEU A 185 5.58 1.11 7.45
CA LEU A 185 5.21 1.98 8.57
C LEU A 185 4.87 1.19 9.85
N LEU A 186 4.58 -0.11 9.75
CA LEU A 186 4.18 -0.93 10.89
C LEU A 186 5.24 -1.00 12.01
N PRO A 187 6.56 -1.14 11.73
CA PRO A 187 7.57 -1.13 12.78
C PRO A 187 7.60 0.18 13.58
N LEU A 188 7.29 1.31 12.93
CA LEU A 188 7.24 2.63 13.57
C LEU A 188 5.98 2.80 14.43
N ILE A 189 4.84 2.26 13.99
CA ILE A 189 3.57 2.36 14.71
C ILE A 189 3.57 1.48 15.95
N PHE A 190 3.98 0.22 15.79
CA PHE A 190 3.86 -0.78 16.84
C PHE A 190 5.11 -0.88 17.72
N GLY A 191 6.30 -0.95 17.11
CA GLY A 191 7.60 -0.92 17.79
C GLY A 191 7.64 -1.77 19.06
N PHE A 192 7.32 -3.07 18.94
CA PHE A 192 7.07 -3.94 20.09
C PHE A 192 8.34 -4.33 20.86
N ASN A 193 9.48 -4.51 20.17
CA ASN A 193 10.74 -4.84 20.84
C ASN A 193 11.50 -3.58 21.27
N LYS A 194 11.59 -3.38 22.58
CA LYS A 194 12.34 -2.29 23.23
C LYS A 194 13.72 -2.72 23.76
N SER A 195 13.98 -4.02 23.84
CA SER A 195 15.23 -4.54 24.42
C SER A 195 16.32 -4.64 23.36
N VAL A 196 17.53 -4.20 23.72
CA VAL A 196 18.73 -4.28 22.87
C VAL A 196 19.56 -5.53 23.21
N ASP A 197 19.23 -6.24 24.30
CA ASP A 197 20.07 -7.26 24.94
C ASP A 197 20.35 -8.51 24.08
N ASP A 198 19.75 -8.62 22.89
CA ASP A 198 19.95 -9.72 21.95
C ASP A 198 20.03 -9.25 20.47
N GLU A 199 20.46 -8.00 20.23
CA GLU A 199 20.48 -7.40 18.87
C GLU A 199 21.22 -8.27 17.85
N GLU A 200 22.35 -8.88 18.21
CA GLU A 200 23.10 -9.77 17.32
C GLU A 200 22.29 -11.02 16.92
N LYS A 201 21.61 -11.63 17.89
CA LYS A 201 20.77 -12.82 17.68
C LYS A 201 19.55 -12.48 16.82
N VAL A 202 18.89 -11.35 17.09
CA VAL A 202 17.78 -10.85 16.28
C VAL A 202 18.23 -10.58 14.85
N ASN A 203 19.39 -9.92 14.67
CA ASN A 203 19.95 -9.66 13.35
C ASN A 203 20.23 -10.95 12.58
N LYS A 204 20.78 -11.98 13.24
CA LYS A 204 21.00 -13.30 12.65
C LYS A 204 19.67 -13.96 12.22
N ILE A 205 18.62 -13.88 13.04
CA ILE A 205 17.29 -14.43 12.70
C ILE A 205 16.69 -13.71 11.49
N ILE A 206 16.69 -12.37 11.48
CA ILE A 206 16.15 -11.58 10.38
C ILE A 206 16.94 -11.84 9.09
N MET A 207 18.27 -11.94 9.20
CA MET A 207 19.15 -12.28 8.06
C MET A 207 18.82 -13.67 7.51
N LEU A 208 18.65 -14.67 8.37
CA LEU A 208 18.25 -16.02 7.97
C LEU A 208 16.90 -16.01 7.24
N ILE A 209 15.88 -15.36 7.81
CA ILE A 209 14.55 -15.24 7.19
C ILE A 209 14.65 -14.52 5.83
N SER A 210 15.49 -13.48 5.73
CA SER A 210 15.74 -12.76 4.49
C SER A 210 16.37 -13.65 3.42
N ILE A 211 17.38 -14.44 3.79
CA ILE A 211 18.03 -15.40 2.87
C ILE A 211 17.03 -16.45 2.40
N VAL A 212 16.20 -16.99 3.30
CA VAL A 212 15.15 -17.97 2.95
C VAL A 212 14.11 -17.36 2.01
N LEU A 213 13.65 -16.13 2.29
CA LEU A 213 12.71 -15.40 1.43
C LEU A 213 13.29 -15.15 0.03
N LEU A 214 14.54 -14.70 -0.06
CA LEU A 214 15.23 -14.46 -1.33
C LEU A 214 15.46 -15.77 -2.08
N SER A 215 15.80 -16.86 -1.38
CA SER A 215 15.94 -18.19 -1.98
C SER A 215 14.61 -18.68 -2.55
N ALA A 216 13.51 -18.50 -1.81
CA ALA A 216 12.17 -18.84 -2.29
C ALA A 216 11.76 -18.00 -3.51
N LEU A 217 12.13 -16.71 -3.56
CA LEU A 217 11.93 -15.85 -4.72
C LEU A 217 12.71 -16.37 -5.95
N VAL A 218 13.98 -16.76 -5.77
CA VAL A 218 14.79 -17.33 -6.85
C VAL A 218 14.17 -18.63 -7.36
N ILE A 219 13.79 -19.54 -6.46
CA ILE A 219 13.13 -20.81 -6.81
C ILE A 219 11.82 -20.55 -7.56
N LEU A 220 10.97 -19.65 -7.06
CA LEU A 220 9.72 -19.28 -7.72
C LEU A 220 9.97 -18.71 -9.12
N THR A 221 11.03 -17.91 -9.29
CA THR A 221 11.44 -17.37 -10.59
C THR A 221 11.85 -18.46 -11.55
N VAL A 222 12.68 -19.40 -11.10
CA VAL A 222 13.09 -20.54 -11.92
C VAL A 222 11.85 -21.35 -12.31
N CYS A 223 11.07 -21.84 -11.33
CA CYS A 223 9.89 -22.66 -11.60
C CYS A 223 8.83 -22.00 -12.50
N ARG A 224 8.76 -20.67 -12.52
CA ARG A 224 7.77 -19.94 -13.33
C ARG A 224 8.22 -19.67 -14.76
N TRP A 225 9.52 -19.54 -14.99
CA TRP A 225 10.06 -19.00 -16.24
C TRP A 225 11.07 -19.92 -16.94
N TYR A 226 11.55 -20.97 -16.27
CA TYR A 226 12.54 -21.94 -16.76
C TYR A 226 12.09 -23.37 -16.45
#